data_AF-A0A817QCI2-F1
#
_entry.id   AF-A0A817QCI2-F1
#
_cell.length_a   1.000
_cell.length_b   1.000
_cell.length_c   1.000
_cell.angle_alpha   90.00
_cell.angle_beta   90.00
_cell.angle_gamma   90.00
#
_symmetry.space_group_name_H-M   'P 1'
#
loop_
_entity.id
_entity.type
_entity.pdbx_description
1 polymer ?
#
loop_
_entity_poly.entity_id
_entity_poly.type
_entity_poly.pdbx_seq_one_letter_code
_entity_poly.pdbx_strand_id
1 'polypeptide(L)'
;RHISCQIDSKDDSSTNNTINDTNSDGIYTNGDLQYQSLLRQHPLNVKVTLIISPDHTGELIFSYLTQLNIVTVQGKLSGLKAQQSQTLTSTLLHNLLDDNDHGQLSPNPTTDFLFQQQGKSAPIFSDAIGGYPYYWIQQLCKCQMVPLQRQELVTDCSEIIKRLTQRMRARIALDRILINLEKNEMPLLAEGNETTSILNSSLRRSINNLTTLRSWREISFEDINKYEYIQILMNENLIDRVTTSIYECKFQSLSQDDNNKTILY
;
A
#
# COMPACT_ATOMS: atom_id res chain seq x y z
N ARG A 1 20.64 -6.36 -12.22
CA ARG A 1 19.68 -5.33 -11.75
C ARG A 1 19.62 -4.26 -12.82
N HIS A 2 18.63 -4.31 -13.72
CA HIS A 2 18.41 -3.26 -14.71
C HIS A 2 17.37 -2.29 -14.14
N ILE A 3 17.76 -1.03 -13.99
CA ILE A 3 16.84 0.08 -13.71
C ILE A 3 16.65 0.78 -15.05
N SER A 4 15.42 0.85 -15.54
CA SER A 4 15.05 1.59 -16.73
C SER A 4 14.27 2.82 -16.29
N CYS A 5 14.80 4.00 -16.54
CA CYS A 5 14.08 5.27 -16.38
C CYS A 5 13.55 5.66 -17.76
N GLN A 6 12.23 5.69 -17.92
CA GLN A 6 11.59 6.23 -19.12
C GLN A 6 10.96 7.57 -18.77
N ILE A 7 11.25 8.58 -19.58
CA ILE A 7 10.62 9.89 -19.55
C ILE A 7 9.58 9.85 -20.66
N ASP A 8 8.30 9.70 -20.30
CA ASP A 8 7.22 9.75 -21.27
C ASP A 8 6.79 11.21 -21.45
N SER A 9 7.15 11.81 -22.60
CA SER A 9 6.53 13.05 -23.08
C SER A 9 5.24 12.71 -23.81
N LYS A 10 4.10 13.23 -23.35
CA LYS A 10 2.91 13.31 -24.19
C LYS A 10 3.13 14.45 -25.18
N ASP A 11 3.56 14.09 -26.39
CA ASP A 11 3.60 15.02 -27.51
C ASP A 11 2.17 15.25 -28.02
N ASP A 12 1.80 16.52 -28.14
CA ASP A 12 0.55 16.99 -28.71
C ASP A 12 0.49 16.65 -30.21
N SER A 13 -0.27 15.62 -30.58
CA SER A 13 -0.80 15.50 -31.93
C SER A 13 -2.26 15.10 -31.89
N SER A 14 -3.09 16.01 -32.38
CA SER A 14 -4.53 15.93 -32.52
C SER A 14 -4.98 14.68 -33.27
N THR A 15 -5.89 13.91 -32.66
CA THR A 15 -6.83 13.08 -33.42
C THR A 15 -8.13 12.94 -32.65
N ASN A 16 -9.18 13.48 -33.25
CA ASN A 16 -10.57 13.44 -32.80
C ASN A 16 -11.02 12.00 -32.55
N ASN A 17 -11.65 11.76 -31.40
CA ASN A 17 -12.62 10.67 -31.24
C ASN A 17 -13.71 11.09 -30.25
N THR A 18 -14.83 11.49 -30.86
CA THR A 18 -16.23 11.27 -30.49
C THR A 18 -16.55 11.17 -28.99
N ILE A 19 -16.99 12.31 -28.46
CA ILE A 19 -17.70 12.43 -27.20
C ILE A 19 -19.03 11.68 -27.35
N ASN A 20 -19.20 10.60 -26.59
CA ASN A 20 -20.52 10.06 -26.32
C ASN A 20 -21.16 10.95 -25.25
N ASP A 21 -22.12 11.76 -25.70
CA ASP A 21 -23.04 12.50 -24.85
C ASP A 21 -23.83 11.55 -23.94
N THR A 22 -23.49 11.58 -22.65
CA THR A 22 -24.45 11.28 -21.59
C THR A 22 -24.48 12.46 -20.65
N ASN A 23 -25.56 13.24 -20.78
CA ASN A 23 -25.94 14.37 -19.95
C ASN A 23 -25.77 14.07 -18.45
N SER A 24 -24.84 14.77 -17.83
CA SER A 24 -24.92 15.16 -16.42
C SER A 24 -24.31 16.55 -16.30
N ASP A 25 -25.13 17.58 -16.56
CA ASP A 25 -24.81 18.98 -16.28
C ASP A 25 -24.67 19.19 -14.77
N GLY A 26 -23.51 18.84 -14.23
CA GLY A 26 -23.08 19.29 -12.91
C GLY A 26 -22.67 20.75 -13.02
N ILE A 27 -23.45 21.66 -12.43
CA ILE A 27 -23.06 23.06 -12.26
C ILE A 27 -21.86 23.07 -11.31
N TYR A 28 -20.64 23.02 -11.85
CA TYR A 28 -19.43 23.23 -11.07
C TYR A 28 -19.44 24.66 -10.56
N THR A 29 -19.42 24.84 -9.24
CA THR A 29 -19.29 26.18 -8.66
C THR A 29 -17.90 26.73 -8.95
N ASN A 30 -17.72 28.05 -8.99
CA ASN A 30 -16.39 28.66 -9.19
C ASN A 30 -15.33 28.14 -8.19
N GLY A 31 -15.74 27.71 -6.99
CA GLY A 31 -14.86 27.08 -6.00
C GLY A 31 -14.47 25.63 -6.30
N ASP A 32 -15.20 24.92 -7.17
CA ASP A 32 -14.84 23.57 -7.62
C ASP A 32 -13.77 23.61 -8.70
N LEU A 33 -13.86 24.57 -9.61
CA LEU A 33 -12.85 24.82 -10.64
C LEU A 33 -11.52 25.28 -10.03
N GLN A 34 -11.58 26.14 -9.01
CA GLN A 34 -10.38 26.58 -8.27
C GLN A 34 -9.78 25.46 -7.41
N TYR A 35 -10.60 24.58 -6.85
CA TYR A 35 -10.12 23.38 -6.16
C TYR A 35 -9.38 22.43 -7.11
N GLN A 36 -9.93 22.18 -8.31
CA GLN A 36 -9.29 21.36 -9.33
C GLN A 36 -8.01 22.00 -9.87
N SER A 37 -7.93 23.34 -9.93
CA SER A 37 -6.73 24.02 -10.38
C SER A 37 -5.56 23.89 -9.40
N LEU A 38 -5.83 23.84 -8.08
CA LEU A 38 -4.81 23.56 -7.06
C LEU A 38 -4.24 22.13 -7.19
N LEU A 39 -5.06 21.18 -7.63
CA LEU A 39 -4.66 19.78 -7.84
C LEU A 39 -4.09 19.51 -9.24
N ARG A 40 -3.77 20.57 -9.99
CA ARG A 40 -3.24 20.42 -11.35
C ARG A 40 -1.86 19.76 -11.32
N GLN A 41 -1.79 18.61 -11.97
CA GLN A 41 -0.55 17.90 -12.23
C GLN A 41 0.21 18.54 -13.39
N HIS A 42 1.53 18.52 -13.26
CA HIS A 42 2.44 18.80 -14.35
C HIS A 42 2.26 17.74 -15.47
N PRO A 43 2.33 18.11 -16.75
CA PRO A 43 2.13 17.16 -17.86
C PRO A 43 3.22 16.09 -17.96
N LEU A 44 4.43 16.39 -17.47
CA LEU A 44 5.54 15.42 -17.40
C LEU A 44 5.57 14.73 -16.05
N ASN A 45 5.64 13.40 -16.09
CA ASN A 45 5.79 12.52 -14.94
C ASN A 45 7.03 11.63 -15.15
N VAL A 46 7.61 11.15 -14.05
CA VAL A 46 8.78 10.26 -14.09
C VAL A 46 8.34 8.86 -13.71
N LYS A 47 8.56 7.88 -14.61
CA LYS A 47 8.29 6.47 -14.34
C LYS A 47 9.59 5.72 -14.04
N VAL A 48 9.65 5.10 -12.87
CA VAL A 48 10.76 4.24 -12.45
C VAL A 48 10.26 2.81 -12.34
N THR A 49 10.86 1.91 -13.12
CA THR A 49 10.50 0.48 -13.11
C THR A 49 11.61 -0.36 -12.47
N LEU A 50 11.23 -1.16 -11.49
CA LEU A 50 12.08 -2.09 -10.75
C LEU A 50 11.69 -3.53 -11.09
N ILE A 51 12.61 -4.25 -11.72
CA ILE A 51 12.41 -5.67 -12.06
C ILE A 51 12.95 -6.52 -10.89
N ILE A 52 12.05 -7.22 -10.18
CA ILE A 52 12.43 -8.08 -9.05
C ILE A 52 12.65 -9.51 -9.52
N SER A 53 11.73 -9.99 -10.35
CA SER A 53 11.75 -11.33 -10.93
C SER A 53 11.09 -11.26 -12.31
N PRO A 54 11.24 -12.27 -13.19
CA PRO A 54 10.68 -12.22 -14.55
C PRO A 54 9.17 -11.93 -14.57
N ASP A 55 8.44 -12.40 -13.55
CA ASP A 55 6.98 -12.25 -13.47
C ASP A 55 6.53 -11.11 -12.55
N HIS A 56 7.48 -10.44 -11.87
CA HIS A 56 7.17 -9.42 -10.85
C HIS A 56 7.96 -8.13 -11.11
N THR A 57 7.23 -7.07 -11.45
CA THR A 57 7.77 -5.73 -11.71
C THR A 57 7.08 -4.70 -10.81
N GLY A 58 7.86 -3.92 -10.10
CA GLY A 58 7.38 -2.74 -9.36
C GLY A 58 7.50 -1.48 -10.23
N GLU A 59 6.44 -0.69 -10.30
CA GLU A 59 6.42 0.60 -11.00
C GLU A 59 6.17 1.72 -10.00
N LEU A 60 6.94 2.79 -10.10
CA LEU A 60 6.73 4.03 -9.37
C LEU A 60 6.50 5.15 -10.39
N ILE A 61 5.40 5.88 -10.25
CA ILE A 61 5.10 7.05 -11.08
C ILE A 61 5.14 8.27 -10.20
N PHE A 62 6.11 9.15 -10.45
CA PHE A 62 6.25 10.43 -9.76
C PHE A 62 5.57 11.52 -10.59
N SER A 63 4.68 12.26 -9.95
CA SER A 63 3.94 13.37 -10.54
C SER A 63 4.20 14.64 -9.73
N TYR A 64 4.14 15.80 -10.36
CA TYR A 64 4.39 17.08 -9.69
C TYR A 64 3.14 17.95 -9.68
N LEU A 65 2.69 18.36 -8.50
CA LEU A 65 1.57 19.28 -8.31
C LEU A 65 2.12 20.72 -8.29
N THR A 66 2.02 21.41 -9.43
CA THR A 66 2.72 22.67 -9.64
C THR A 66 2.24 23.79 -8.70
N GLN A 67 0.94 23.82 -8.39
CA GLN A 67 0.36 24.88 -7.55
C GLN A 67 0.67 24.68 -6.06
N LEU A 68 0.84 23.42 -5.64
CA LEU A 68 1.14 23.08 -4.24
C LEU A 68 2.65 22.97 -3.98
N ASN A 69 3.46 22.89 -5.05
CA ASN A 69 4.89 22.61 -5.01
C ASN A 69 5.19 21.30 -4.25
N ILE A 70 4.45 20.24 -4.62
CA ILE A 70 4.51 18.92 -3.98
C ILE A 70 4.73 17.86 -5.04
N VAL A 71 5.63 16.92 -4.79
CA VAL A 71 5.80 15.71 -5.61
C VAL A 71 4.96 14.58 -5.01
N THR A 72 4.14 13.92 -5.83
CA THR A 72 3.38 12.73 -5.43
C THR A 72 3.96 11.49 -6.07
N VAL A 73 3.75 10.33 -5.46
CA VAL A 73 4.07 9.04 -6.08
C VAL A 73 2.91 8.07 -6.04
N GLN A 74 2.80 7.28 -7.10
CA GLN A 74 1.94 6.11 -7.16
C GLN A 74 2.81 4.87 -7.29
N GLY A 75 2.59 3.90 -6.41
CA GLY A 75 3.30 2.62 -6.41
C GLY A 75 2.41 1.52 -6.94
N LYS A 76 2.89 0.77 -7.93
CA LYS A 76 2.21 -0.41 -8.47
C LYS A 76 3.12 -1.62 -8.42
N LEU A 77 2.59 -2.77 -8.03
CA LEU A 77 3.30 -4.04 -8.08
C LEU A 77 2.54 -5.01 -8.99
N SER A 78 3.13 -5.34 -10.13
CA SER A 78 2.54 -6.24 -11.11
C SER A 78 2.88 -7.70 -10.79
N GLY A 79 1.96 -8.62 -11.12
CA GLY A 79 2.15 -10.06 -10.99
C GLY A 79 1.65 -10.67 -9.67
N LEU A 80 0.96 -9.88 -8.83
CA LEU A 80 0.23 -10.40 -7.66
C LEU A 80 -1.07 -11.08 -8.10
N LYS A 81 -1.45 -12.16 -7.41
CA LYS A 81 -2.62 -12.98 -7.79
C LYS A 81 -3.64 -13.18 -6.69
N ALA A 82 -3.31 -12.84 -5.44
CA ALA A 82 -4.24 -12.96 -4.33
C ALA A 82 -5.44 -12.02 -4.48
N GLN A 83 -6.57 -12.34 -3.84
CA GLN A 83 -7.75 -11.47 -3.88
C GLN A 83 -7.46 -10.07 -3.29
N GLN A 84 -6.50 -10.00 -2.36
CA GLN A 84 -6.09 -8.77 -1.67
C GLN A 84 -4.86 -8.11 -2.27
N SER A 85 -4.49 -8.49 -3.50
CA SER A 85 -3.38 -7.89 -4.25
C SER A 85 -3.48 -6.36 -4.35
N GLN A 86 -4.70 -5.82 -4.38
CA GLN A 86 -4.93 -4.37 -4.38
C GLN A 86 -4.47 -3.71 -3.08
N THR A 87 -4.80 -4.28 -1.92
CA THR A 87 -4.38 -3.77 -0.60
C THR A 87 -2.86 -3.86 -0.41
N LEU A 88 -2.25 -4.93 -0.93
CA LEU A 88 -0.79 -5.10 -0.92
C LEU A 88 -0.08 -4.04 -1.77
N THR A 89 -0.74 -3.57 -2.83
CA THR A 89 -0.22 -2.56 -3.75
C THR A 89 -0.43 -1.14 -3.20
N SER A 90 -1.62 -0.81 -2.71
CA SER A 90 -1.92 0.53 -2.18
C SER A 90 -1.05 0.88 -0.97
N THR A 91 -0.78 -0.10 -0.11
CA THR A 91 0.07 0.07 1.09
C THR A 91 1.56 -0.18 0.83
N LEU A 92 1.98 -0.22 -0.44
CA LEU A 92 3.35 -0.55 -0.81
C LEU A 92 4.35 0.48 -0.28
N LEU A 93 3.99 1.75 -0.24
CA LEU A 93 4.90 2.86 0.08
C LEU A 93 4.69 3.45 1.47
N HIS A 94 3.60 3.12 2.16
CA HIS A 94 3.34 3.56 3.54
C HIS A 94 4.48 3.14 4.46
N ASN A 95 4.98 4.05 5.30
CA ASN A 95 5.99 3.75 6.32
C ASN A 95 7.28 3.12 5.74
N LEU A 96 7.75 3.60 4.58
CA LEU A 96 8.96 3.05 3.94
C LEU A 96 10.24 3.48 4.67
N LEU A 97 10.30 4.74 5.10
CA LEU A 97 11.47 5.35 5.75
C LEU A 97 11.18 5.91 7.15
N ASP A 98 9.98 6.43 7.36
CA ASP A 98 9.49 6.93 8.64
C ASP A 98 8.19 6.21 8.99
N ASP A 99 8.09 5.68 10.20
CA ASP A 99 6.95 4.90 10.67
C ASP A 99 5.65 5.73 10.76
N ASN A 100 5.77 7.06 10.75
CA ASN A 100 4.65 8.00 10.79
C ASN A 100 4.26 8.55 9.41
N ASP A 101 4.97 8.20 8.33
CA ASP A 101 4.72 8.74 6.99
C ASP A 101 3.81 7.82 6.16
N HIS A 102 2.51 8.11 6.24
CA HIS A 102 1.48 7.45 5.44
C HIS A 102 1.22 8.13 4.09
N GLY A 103 1.81 9.32 3.85
CA GLY A 103 1.60 10.08 2.62
C GLY A 103 0.15 10.55 2.38
N GLN A 104 -0.71 10.57 3.40
CA GLN A 104 -2.11 11.02 3.28
C GLN A 104 -2.28 12.53 3.49
N LEU A 105 -1.36 13.14 4.23
CA LEU A 105 -1.37 14.56 4.57
C LEU A 105 -0.34 15.31 3.74
N SER A 106 -0.59 16.59 3.49
CA SER A 106 0.40 17.43 2.82
C SER A 106 1.63 17.63 3.71
N PRO A 107 2.85 17.42 3.19
CA PRO A 107 4.07 17.81 3.89
C PRO A 107 4.27 19.34 3.90
N ASN A 108 3.48 20.10 3.13
CA ASN A 108 3.55 21.56 3.05
C ASN A 108 2.46 22.20 3.92
N PRO A 109 2.81 22.95 4.99
CA PRO A 109 1.80 23.66 5.78
C PRO A 109 1.07 24.74 4.96
N THR A 110 1.67 25.27 3.89
CA THR A 110 1.02 26.24 3.00
C THR A 110 -0.19 25.64 2.27
N THR A 111 -0.22 24.32 2.08
CA THR A 111 -1.36 23.64 1.43
C THR A 111 -2.65 23.89 2.20
N ASP A 112 -2.63 23.77 3.52
CA ASP A 112 -3.81 23.96 4.35
C ASP A 112 -4.34 25.39 4.23
N PHE A 113 -3.44 26.38 4.21
CA PHE A 113 -3.81 27.78 4.00
C PHE A 113 -4.42 28.04 2.61
N LEU A 114 -3.86 27.44 1.55
CA LEU A 114 -4.37 27.58 0.18
C LEU A 114 -5.78 26.99 0.04
N PHE A 115 -6.03 25.83 0.63
CA PHE A 115 -7.36 25.23 0.63
C PHE A 115 -8.34 26.00 1.51
N GLN A 116 -7.90 26.47 2.68
CA GLN A 116 -8.74 27.27 3.57
C GLN A 116 -9.14 28.61 2.93
N GLN A 117 -8.25 29.23 2.16
CA GLN A 117 -8.56 30.44 1.38
C GLN A 117 -9.68 30.18 0.34
N GLN A 118 -9.78 28.95 -0.15
CA GLN A 118 -10.82 28.49 -1.07
C GLN A 118 -12.09 28.00 -0.34
N GLY A 119 -12.15 28.12 0.99
CA GLY A 119 -13.27 27.66 1.81
C GLY A 119 -13.37 26.14 1.90
N LYS A 120 -12.29 25.40 1.59
CA LYS A 120 -12.24 23.93 1.60
C LYS A 120 -11.18 23.43 2.57
N SER A 121 -11.35 22.21 3.05
CA SER A 121 -10.28 21.50 3.78
C SER A 121 -9.24 20.99 2.79
N ALA A 122 -8.01 20.82 3.24
CA ALA A 122 -7.00 20.11 2.49
C ALA A 122 -7.46 18.67 2.18
N PRO A 123 -7.18 18.16 0.97
CA PRO A 123 -7.56 16.81 0.59
C PRO A 123 -6.72 15.77 1.33
N ILE A 124 -7.35 14.63 1.58
CA ILE A 124 -6.64 13.41 1.91
C ILE A 124 -6.08 12.84 0.61
N PHE A 125 -4.76 12.83 0.47
CA PHE A 125 -4.10 12.34 -0.72
C PHE A 125 -4.31 10.84 -0.90
N SER A 126 -4.51 10.43 -2.14
CA SER A 126 -4.75 9.05 -2.54
C SER A 126 -4.39 8.85 -4.01
N ASP A 127 -4.37 7.60 -4.46
CA ASP A 127 -4.15 7.28 -5.88
C ASP A 127 -5.11 8.04 -6.81
N ALA A 128 -6.35 8.29 -6.37
CA ALA A 128 -7.35 9.03 -7.16
C ALA A 128 -7.00 10.52 -7.37
N ILE A 129 -6.17 11.10 -6.50
CA ILE A 129 -5.78 12.51 -6.52
C ILE A 129 -4.36 12.68 -7.11
N GLY A 130 -3.79 11.62 -7.69
CA GLY A 130 -2.46 11.65 -8.30
C GLY A 130 -1.35 11.05 -7.45
N GLY A 131 -1.72 10.33 -6.39
CA GLY A 131 -0.78 9.62 -5.53
C GLY A 131 -0.52 10.30 -4.20
N TYR A 132 0.50 9.81 -3.51
CA TYR A 132 0.78 10.13 -2.11
C TYR A 132 2.03 11.03 -2.00
N PRO A 133 1.95 12.19 -1.33
CA PRO A 133 3.08 13.08 -1.08
C PRO A 133 3.88 12.68 0.18
N TYR A 134 4.68 11.62 0.08
CA TYR A 134 5.55 11.22 1.19
C TYR A 134 6.68 12.22 1.43
N TYR A 135 7.11 12.39 2.69
CA TYR A 135 8.20 13.28 3.10
C TYR A 135 9.53 12.92 2.45
N TRP A 136 9.85 11.62 2.39
CA TRP A 136 11.11 11.15 1.81
C TRP A 136 11.25 11.51 0.33
N ILE A 137 10.14 11.66 -0.39
CA ILE A 137 10.14 12.05 -1.81
C ILE A 137 10.42 13.53 -1.95
N GLN A 138 9.81 14.35 -1.09
CA GLN A 138 10.10 15.78 -1.09
C GLN A 138 11.58 16.03 -0.81
N GLN A 139 12.16 15.28 0.13
CA GLN A 139 13.58 15.36 0.42
C GLN A 139 14.45 14.86 -0.73
N LEU A 140 14.06 13.75 -1.39
CA LEU A 140 14.74 13.22 -2.57
C LEU A 140 14.77 14.25 -3.71
N CYS A 141 13.65 14.94 -3.94
CA CYS A 141 13.51 15.97 -4.97
C CYS A 141 14.04 17.34 -4.54
N LYS A 142 14.53 17.47 -3.29
CA LYS A 142 14.98 18.74 -2.68
C LYS A 142 13.93 19.85 -2.74
N CYS A 143 12.66 19.50 -2.64
CA CYS A 143 11.59 20.47 -2.48
C CYS A 143 11.85 21.23 -1.17
N GLN A 144 12.02 22.56 -1.24
CA GLN A 144 12.21 23.40 -0.06
C GLN A 144 10.91 23.43 0.73
N MET A 145 10.86 22.64 1.80
CA MET A 145 9.78 22.64 2.76
C MET A 145 10.36 23.03 4.11
N VAL A 146 9.63 23.84 4.88
CA VAL A 146 10.01 24.10 6.27
C VAL A 146 9.58 22.88 7.08
N PRO A 147 10.51 22.02 7.54
CA PRO A 147 10.11 20.83 8.28
C PRO A 147 9.48 21.25 9.61
N LEU A 148 8.25 20.80 9.89
CA LEU A 148 7.64 20.97 11.22
C LEU A 148 8.41 20.17 12.29
N GLN A 149 9.06 19.08 11.89
CA GLN A 149 9.88 18.24 12.75
C GLN A 149 11.20 17.93 12.03
N ARG A 150 12.32 18.27 12.66
CA ARG A 150 13.67 18.17 12.08
C ARG A 150 14.15 16.71 12.12
N GLN A 151 13.53 15.84 11.33
CA GLN A 151 14.03 14.48 11.11
C GLN A 151 15.00 14.50 9.92
N GLU A 152 16.26 14.16 10.20
CA GLU A 152 17.23 13.79 9.17
C GLU A 152 16.79 12.45 8.57
N LEU A 153 15.91 12.48 7.58
CA LEU A 153 15.60 11.27 6.81
C LEU A 153 16.82 10.95 5.95
N VAL A 154 17.16 9.66 5.90
CA VAL A 154 18.30 9.16 5.13
C VAL A 154 18.09 9.51 3.65
N THR A 155 18.98 10.35 3.12
CA THR A 155 18.90 10.95 1.77
C THR A 155 19.54 10.11 0.68
N ASP A 156 20.12 8.94 1.01
CA ASP A 156 20.77 8.11 -0.01
C ASP A 156 19.74 7.31 -0.82
N CYS A 157 19.64 7.63 -2.10
CA CYS A 157 18.84 6.89 -3.09
C CYS A 157 19.08 5.37 -3.01
N SER A 158 20.30 4.94 -2.69
CA SER A 158 20.63 3.52 -2.57
C SER A 158 19.85 2.83 -1.46
N GLU A 159 19.68 3.48 -0.31
CA GLU A 159 18.96 2.92 0.83
C GLU A 159 17.46 2.84 0.55
N ILE A 160 16.89 3.86 -0.08
CA ILE A 160 15.48 3.87 -0.51
C ILE A 160 15.22 2.69 -1.45
N ILE A 161 16.07 2.50 -2.47
CA ILE A 161 15.92 1.39 -3.43
C ILE A 161 16.06 0.04 -2.73
N LYS A 162 16.98 -0.10 -1.76
CA LYS A 162 17.15 -1.34 -0.98
C LYS A 162 15.89 -1.66 -0.19
N ARG A 163 15.37 -0.71 0.61
CA ARG A 163 14.16 -0.93 1.41
C ARG A 163 12.93 -1.20 0.54
N LEU A 164 12.80 -0.47 -0.55
CA LEU A 164 11.72 -0.69 -1.50
C LEU A 164 11.78 -2.10 -2.12
N THR A 165 12.98 -2.54 -2.51
CA THR A 165 13.18 -3.90 -3.05
C THR A 165 12.84 -4.96 -2.01
N GLN A 166 13.29 -4.78 -0.76
CA GLN A 166 12.98 -5.69 0.34
C GLN A 166 11.47 -5.75 0.61
N ARG A 167 10.81 -4.60 0.63
CA ARG A 167 9.37 -4.49 0.85
C ARG A 167 8.57 -5.14 -0.27
N MET A 168 8.93 -4.91 -1.53
CA MET A 168 8.28 -5.57 -2.66
C MET A 168 8.47 -7.10 -2.62
N ARG A 169 9.67 -7.60 -2.25
CA ARG A 169 9.88 -9.05 -2.04
C ARG A 169 9.01 -9.60 -0.92
N ALA A 170 8.89 -8.89 0.19
CA ALA A 170 8.01 -9.28 1.29
C ALA A 170 6.54 -9.32 0.84
N ARG A 171 6.09 -8.35 0.03
CA ARG A 171 4.74 -8.34 -0.55
C ARG A 171 4.49 -9.51 -1.50
N ILE A 172 5.45 -9.86 -2.36
CA ILE A 172 5.37 -11.04 -3.23
C ILE A 172 5.31 -12.34 -2.40
N ALA A 173 6.13 -12.45 -1.35
CA ALA A 173 6.10 -13.60 -0.45
C ALA A 173 4.75 -13.71 0.28
N LEU A 174 4.21 -12.58 0.75
CA LEU A 174 2.90 -12.50 1.38
C LEU A 174 1.79 -12.91 0.40
N ASP A 175 1.80 -12.44 -0.85
CA ASP A 175 0.83 -12.82 -1.88
C ASP A 175 0.77 -14.34 -2.07
N ARG A 176 1.93 -15.01 -2.13
CA ARG A 176 2.01 -16.48 -2.19
C ARG A 176 1.42 -17.15 -0.95
N ILE A 177 1.72 -16.62 0.23
CA ILE A 177 1.16 -17.11 1.49
C ILE A 177 -0.37 -16.95 1.47
N LEU A 178 -0.86 -15.80 1.04
CA LEU A 178 -2.28 -15.48 1.04
C LEU A 178 -3.06 -16.39 0.07
N ILE A 179 -2.52 -16.63 -1.13
CA ILE A 179 -3.11 -17.59 -2.10
C ILE A 179 -3.24 -18.99 -1.50
N ASN A 180 -2.26 -19.44 -0.70
CA ASN A 180 -2.34 -20.75 -0.05
C ASN A 180 -3.36 -20.75 1.08
N LEU A 181 -3.39 -19.69 1.89
CA LEU A 181 -4.37 -19.54 2.98
C LEU A 181 -5.80 -19.43 2.45
N GLU A 182 -6.03 -18.77 1.32
CA GLU A 182 -7.32 -18.73 0.61
C GLU A 182 -7.79 -20.13 0.17
N LYS A 183 -6.85 -21.03 -0.13
CA LYS A 183 -7.13 -22.45 -0.44
C LYS A 183 -7.31 -23.32 0.82
N ASN A 184 -7.25 -22.73 2.02
CA ASN A 184 -7.17 -23.41 3.31
C ASN A 184 -5.96 -24.34 3.43
N GLU A 185 -4.92 -24.10 2.66
CA GLU A 185 -3.66 -24.82 2.72
C GLU A 185 -2.67 -23.99 3.54
N MET A 186 -2.15 -24.57 4.63
CA MET A 186 -1.07 -23.91 5.34
C MET A 186 0.17 -23.85 4.43
N PRO A 187 0.71 -22.66 4.12
CA PRO A 187 1.86 -22.56 3.23
C PRO A 187 3.02 -23.40 3.76
N LEU A 188 3.40 -24.43 3.02
CA LEU A 188 4.62 -25.18 3.27
C LEU A 188 5.79 -24.29 2.86
N LEU A 189 6.30 -23.50 3.80
CA LEU A 189 7.49 -22.67 3.54
C LEU A 189 8.65 -23.63 3.27
N ALA A 190 9.10 -23.78 2.02
CA ALA A 190 10.26 -24.63 1.75
C ALA A 190 11.49 -24.11 2.53
N GLU A 191 12.28 -25.02 3.10
CA GLU A 191 13.63 -24.68 3.57
C GLU A 191 14.48 -24.31 2.35
N GLY A 192 14.97 -23.06 2.31
CA GLY A 192 15.75 -22.50 1.20
C GLY A 192 14.85 -21.93 0.08
N ASN A 193 14.96 -20.69 -0.39
CA ASN A 193 16.10 -19.77 -0.44
C ASN A 193 15.59 -18.33 -0.22
N GLU A 194 16.31 -17.59 0.62
CA GLU A 194 16.35 -16.12 0.80
C GLU A 194 15.22 -15.29 1.44
N THR A 195 13.95 -15.69 1.60
CA THR A 195 13.00 -14.77 2.29
C THR A 195 11.88 -15.36 3.18
N THR A 196 11.81 -16.67 3.43
CA THR A 196 10.65 -17.24 4.18
C THR A 196 10.99 -18.32 5.21
N SER A 197 12.14 -18.25 5.88
CA SER A 197 12.53 -19.22 6.93
C SER A 197 12.04 -18.83 8.33
N ILE A 198 10.73 -18.62 8.54
CA ILE A 198 10.23 -18.24 9.87
C ILE A 198 9.74 -19.45 10.69
N LEU A 199 9.45 -20.60 10.08
CA LEU A 199 8.98 -21.79 10.82
C LEU A 199 9.90 -22.99 10.66
N ASN A 200 10.70 -23.22 11.71
CA ASN A 200 11.52 -24.42 11.94
C ASN A 200 10.70 -25.70 11.73
N SER A 201 11.28 -26.66 11.01
CA SER A 201 10.71 -27.96 10.66
C SER A 201 10.24 -28.79 11.87
N SER A 202 10.73 -28.51 13.08
CA SER A 202 10.32 -29.17 14.32
C SER A 202 8.89 -28.80 14.77
N LEU A 203 8.45 -27.56 14.57
CA LEU A 203 7.05 -27.15 14.85
C LEU A 203 6.07 -27.75 13.83
N ARG A 204 6.54 -28.04 12.61
CA ARG A 204 5.72 -28.62 11.52
C ARG A 204 5.20 -30.01 11.82
N ARG A 205 6.00 -30.85 12.47
CA ARG A 205 5.65 -32.26 12.69
C ARG A 205 4.64 -32.45 13.83
N SER A 206 4.52 -31.47 14.73
CA SER A 206 3.59 -31.56 15.86
C SER A 206 2.20 -30.97 15.57
N ILE A 207 2.08 -29.98 14.67
CA ILE A 207 0.82 -29.27 14.39
C ILE A 207 0.02 -29.95 13.26
N ASN A 208 0.71 -30.54 12.27
CA ASN A 208 0.07 -31.10 11.07
C ASN A 208 -0.78 -32.35 11.31
N ASN A 209 -0.67 -33.01 12.47
CA ASN A 209 -1.42 -34.25 12.71
C ASN A 209 -2.75 -34.03 13.43
N LEU A 210 -2.99 -32.85 14.02
CA LEU A 210 -4.15 -32.62 14.89
C LEU A 210 -4.89 -31.32 14.60
N THR A 211 -4.41 -30.40 13.76
CA THR A 211 -5.14 -29.15 13.48
C THR A 211 -5.14 -28.80 12.01
N THR A 212 -6.31 -28.49 11.46
CA THR A 212 -6.51 -28.05 10.07
C THR A 212 -7.03 -26.62 10.01
N LEU A 213 -6.48 -25.81 9.10
CA LEU A 213 -6.99 -24.49 8.81
C LEU A 213 -8.40 -24.62 8.17
N ARG A 214 -9.42 -24.05 8.80
CA ARG A 214 -10.81 -24.15 8.36
C ARG A 214 -11.26 -22.94 7.57
N SER A 215 -10.83 -21.76 8.00
CA SER A 215 -11.17 -20.52 7.30
C SER A 215 -10.13 -19.45 7.51
N TRP A 216 -9.81 -18.77 6.42
CA TRP A 216 -9.05 -17.53 6.38
C TRP A 216 -9.90 -16.44 5.75
N ARG A 217 -10.10 -15.32 6.43
CA ARG A 217 -10.81 -14.17 5.85
C ARG A 217 -10.31 -12.84 6.41
N GLU A 218 -10.38 -11.80 5.59
CA GLU A 218 -10.18 -10.43 6.05
C GLU A 218 -11.40 -9.96 6.85
N ILE A 219 -11.17 -9.24 7.93
CA ILE A 219 -12.21 -8.64 8.77
C ILE A 219 -12.09 -7.12 8.69
N SER A 220 -13.23 -6.44 8.64
CA SER A 220 -13.28 -4.98 8.74
C SER A 220 -12.93 -4.48 10.15
N PHE A 221 -12.44 -3.25 10.27
CA PHE A 221 -12.19 -2.65 11.58
C PHE A 221 -13.48 -2.52 12.44
N GLU A 222 -14.66 -2.47 11.82
CA GLU A 222 -15.94 -2.39 12.55
C GLU A 222 -16.31 -3.74 13.18
N ASP A 223 -16.05 -4.82 12.45
CA ASP A 223 -16.32 -6.18 12.91
C ASP A 223 -15.34 -6.63 14.00
N ILE A 224 -14.13 -6.07 14.03
CA ILE A 224 -13.12 -6.41 15.03
C ILE A 224 -13.55 -5.98 16.46
N ASN A 225 -14.37 -4.93 16.57
CA ASN A 225 -14.88 -4.43 17.86
C ASN A 225 -15.78 -5.43 18.58
N LYS A 226 -16.29 -6.45 17.87
CA LYS A 226 -17.12 -7.51 18.45
C LYS A 226 -16.32 -8.43 19.38
N TYR A 227 -14.98 -8.39 19.31
CA TYR A 227 -14.10 -9.25 20.10
C TYR A 227 -13.52 -8.49 21.29
N GLU A 228 -13.87 -8.93 22.50
CA GLU A 228 -13.46 -8.28 23.76
C GLU A 228 -11.94 -8.28 23.96
N TYR A 229 -11.25 -9.34 23.52
CA TYR A 229 -9.80 -9.48 23.66
C TYR A 229 -9.00 -8.49 22.79
N ILE A 230 -9.64 -7.84 21.82
CA ILE A 230 -8.98 -6.90 20.90
C ILE A 230 -8.97 -5.48 21.49
N GLN A 231 -9.82 -5.19 22.48
CA GLN A 231 -9.86 -3.90 23.16
C GLN A 231 -8.50 -3.51 23.77
N ILE A 232 -7.73 -4.48 24.25
CA ILE A 232 -6.37 -4.25 24.76
C ILE A 232 -5.45 -3.71 23.67
N LEU A 233 -5.49 -4.30 22.47
CA LEU A 233 -4.66 -3.88 21.34
C LEU A 233 -5.06 -2.49 20.81
N MET A 234 -6.34 -2.14 20.91
CA MET A 234 -6.83 -0.79 20.58
C MET A 234 -6.38 0.24 21.61
N ASN A 235 -6.47 -0.07 22.90
CA ASN A 235 -6.07 0.83 23.97
C ASN A 235 -4.57 1.17 23.93
N GLU A 236 -3.75 0.21 23.51
CA GLU A 236 -2.29 0.38 23.34
C GLU A 236 -1.90 1.06 22.00
N ASN A 237 -2.87 1.51 21.19
CA ASN A 237 -2.63 2.11 19.86
C ASN A 237 -1.77 1.24 18.92
N LEU A 238 -1.84 -0.08 19.05
CA LEU A 238 -1.09 -1.02 18.21
C LEU A 238 -1.80 -1.35 16.90
N ILE A 239 -3.07 -0.95 16.77
CA ILE A 239 -3.88 -1.16 15.58
C ILE A 239 -4.30 0.20 15.05
N ASP A 240 -3.86 0.49 13.83
CA ASP A 240 -4.26 1.69 13.10
C ASP A 240 -5.19 1.33 11.94
N ARG A 241 -6.25 2.11 11.76
CA ARG A 241 -7.28 1.92 10.73
C ARG A 241 -6.74 2.05 9.32
N VAL A 242 -5.67 2.83 9.14
CA VAL A 242 -5.13 3.14 7.81
C VAL A 242 -4.11 2.12 7.37
N THR A 243 -3.27 1.64 8.29
CA THR A 243 -2.11 0.81 7.95
C THR A 243 -2.29 -0.68 8.26
N THR A 244 -3.26 -1.05 9.11
CA THR A 244 -3.38 -2.42 9.62
C THR A 244 -4.45 -3.21 8.87
N SER A 245 -4.02 -4.25 8.14
CA SER A 245 -4.93 -5.27 7.60
C SER A 245 -5.20 -6.34 8.66
N ILE A 246 -6.48 -6.64 8.90
CA ILE A 246 -6.94 -7.54 9.96
C ILE A 246 -7.48 -8.83 9.35
N TYR A 247 -7.07 -9.97 9.90
CA TYR A 247 -7.46 -11.28 9.41
C TYR A 247 -8.04 -12.16 10.52
N GLU A 248 -9.14 -12.85 10.23
CA GLU A 248 -9.61 -14.00 11.01
C GLU A 248 -8.97 -15.27 10.49
N CYS A 249 -8.42 -16.05 11.41
CA CYS A 249 -7.97 -17.39 11.15
C CYS A 249 -8.68 -18.35 12.10
N LYS A 250 -9.38 -19.35 11.56
CA LYS A 250 -10.03 -20.41 12.36
C LYS A 250 -9.33 -21.73 12.12
N PHE A 251 -8.83 -22.31 13.20
CA PHE A 251 -8.28 -23.65 13.22
C PHE A 251 -9.32 -24.62 13.77
N GLN A 252 -9.31 -25.83 13.24
CA GLN A 252 -10.14 -26.93 13.71
C GLN A 252 -9.21 -28.04 14.20
N SER A 253 -9.46 -28.57 15.39
CA SER A 253 -8.65 -29.64 15.95
C SER A 253 -9.32 -31.00 15.67
N LEU A 254 -8.54 -31.96 15.18
CA LEU A 254 -8.87 -33.38 15.23
C LEU A 254 -8.38 -33.90 16.59
N SER A 255 -9.31 -34.33 17.44
CA SER A 255 -8.95 -35.22 18.55
C SER A 255 -9.36 -36.65 18.20
N GLN A 256 -8.52 -37.60 18.58
CA GLN A 256 -8.83 -39.02 18.50
C GLN A 256 -9.37 -39.44 19.86
N ASP A 257 -10.62 -39.91 19.90
CA ASP A 257 -11.18 -40.54 21.09
C ASP A 257 -10.51 -41.90 21.35
N ASP A 258 -10.56 -42.40 22.59
CA ASP A 258 -10.01 -43.72 23.00
C ASP A 258 -10.55 -44.91 22.16
N ASN A 259 -11.64 -44.69 21.42
CA ASN A 259 -12.25 -45.65 20.49
C ASN A 259 -11.84 -45.46 19.01
N ASN A 260 -10.76 -44.72 18.74
CA ASN A 260 -10.26 -44.43 17.38
C ASN A 260 -11.27 -43.70 16.46
N LYS A 261 -12.28 -43.04 17.05
CA LYS A 261 -13.21 -42.15 16.35
C LYS A 261 -12.61 -40.75 16.31
N THR A 262 -12.53 -40.18 15.12
CA THR A 262 -12.11 -38.80 14.92
C THR A 262 -13.25 -37.86 15.33
N ILE A 263 -13.04 -37.06 16.36
CA ILE A 263 -13.97 -36.00 16.75
C ILE A 263 -13.43 -34.67 16.22
N LEU A 264 -14.31 -33.92 15.58
CA LEU A 264 -14.05 -32.62 14.99
C LEU A 264 -14.42 -31.53 16.01
N TYR A 265 -13.43 -30.77 16.49
CA TYR A 265 -13.61 -29.60 17.38
C TYR A 265 -13.32 -28.29 16.64
#